data_AF-A0A5E4N6G4-F1
#
_entry.id   AF-A0A5E4N6G4-F1
#
_cell.length_a   1.000
_cell.length_b   1.000
_cell.length_c   1.000
_cell.angle_alpha   90.00
_cell.angle_beta   90.00
_cell.angle_gamma   90.00
#
_symmetry.space_group_name_H-M   'P 1'
#
loop_
_entity.id
_entity.type
_entity.pdbx_description
1 polymer ?
#
loop_
_entity_poly.entity_id
_entity_poly.type
_entity_poly.pdbx_seq_one_letter_code
_entity_poly.pdbx_strand_id
1 'polypeptide(L)'
;MTNEPVEDDDNEVEIYMDTWTILLAAVDFVDVSKTSVCNIVRTFTEAIASLRPLYIKMSENHCNIQETRLKFYNIARFPRIIVAIDYTHVKLQSPGGNIAEVYRNRKGYFSLNVQVVGGSSLEILDIVAR
;
A
#
# COMPACT_ATOMS: atom_id res chain seq x y z
N MET A 1 -4.52 44.87 -14.82
CA MET A 1 -5.37 44.86 -13.62
C MET A 1 -6.59 44.04 -14.01
N THR A 2 -6.75 42.79 -13.61
CA THR A 2 -6.18 42.02 -12.49
C THR A 2 -6.04 40.56 -12.94
N ASN A 3 -4.82 40.01 -12.89
CA ASN A 3 -4.64 38.57 -12.89
C ASN A 3 -5.14 38.10 -11.53
N GLU A 4 -6.28 37.42 -11.50
CA GLU A 4 -6.66 36.66 -10.30
C GLU A 4 -5.65 35.51 -10.16
N PRO A 5 -5.09 35.30 -8.96
CA PRO A 5 -4.23 34.16 -8.73
C PRO A 5 -5.10 32.91 -8.86
N VAL A 6 -4.72 31.99 -9.74
CA VAL A 6 -5.15 30.61 -9.63
C VAL A 6 -4.57 30.13 -8.31
N GLU A 7 -5.43 30.00 -7.29
CA GLU A 7 -5.09 29.29 -6.06
C GLU A 7 -4.62 27.90 -6.48
N ASP A 8 -3.32 27.67 -6.30
CA ASP A 8 -2.67 26.37 -6.40
C ASP A 8 -3.12 25.59 -5.15
N ASP A 9 -4.41 25.23 -5.14
CA ASP A 9 -5.09 24.52 -4.08
C ASP A 9 -4.45 23.14 -4.00
N ASP A 10 -3.71 22.94 -2.92
CA ASP A 10 -3.35 21.64 -2.37
C ASP A 10 -2.62 20.68 -3.33
N ASN A 11 -1.33 20.94 -3.54
CA ASN A 11 -0.33 19.92 -3.91
C ASN A 11 -0.10 18.86 -2.81
N GLU A 12 -1.06 18.64 -1.91
CA GLU A 12 -1.06 17.46 -1.06
C GLU A 12 -1.61 16.30 -1.89
N VAL A 13 -0.73 15.35 -2.20
CA VAL A 13 -1.14 14.05 -2.73
C VAL A 13 -1.95 13.34 -1.65
N GLU A 14 -3.23 13.66 -1.53
CA GLU A 14 -4.18 12.93 -0.69
C GLU A 14 -4.40 11.56 -1.34
N ILE A 15 -3.61 10.59 -0.89
CA ILE A 15 -3.87 9.18 -1.17
C ILE A 15 -5.11 8.81 -0.34
N TYR A 16 -6.29 8.91 -0.97
CA TYR A 16 -7.53 8.33 -0.44
C TYR A 16 -7.37 6.80 -0.37
N MET A 17 -6.79 6.32 0.73
CA MET A 17 -7.05 4.97 1.19
C MET A 17 -8.51 4.93 1.63
N ASP A 18 -9.25 3.85 1.44
CA ASP A 18 -10.60 3.70 2.01
C ASP A 18 -10.63 3.90 3.55
N THR A 19 -9.45 3.88 4.18
CA THR A 19 -9.20 4.29 5.58
C THR A 19 -9.43 5.78 5.85
N TRP A 20 -9.31 6.66 4.85
CA TRP A 20 -9.42 8.11 4.99
C TRP A 20 -10.84 8.55 5.37
N THR A 21 -11.88 7.92 4.82
CA THR A 21 -13.26 8.19 5.21
C THR A 21 -13.55 7.83 6.66
N ILE A 22 -12.95 6.74 7.17
CA ILE A 22 -13.05 6.36 8.59
C ILE A 22 -12.31 7.38 9.48
N LEU A 23 -11.15 7.85 9.04
CA LEU A 23 -10.36 8.84 9.78
C LEU A 23 -11.05 10.21 9.80
N LEU A 24 -11.62 10.67 8.68
CA LEU A 24 -12.39 11.92 8.61
C LEU A 24 -13.59 11.91 9.56
N ALA A 25 -14.33 10.80 9.60
CA ALA A 25 -15.42 10.66 10.56
C ALA A 25 -14.92 10.81 12.00
N ALA A 26 -13.78 10.21 12.35
CA ALA A 26 -13.17 10.37 13.68
C ALA A 26 -12.67 11.81 13.93
N VAL A 27 -12.16 12.51 12.92
CA VAL A 27 -11.73 13.91 13.02
C VAL A 27 -12.90 14.81 13.40
N ASP A 28 -14.06 14.62 12.76
CA ASP A 28 -15.28 15.38 13.04
C ASP A 28 -15.78 15.20 14.49
N PHE A 29 -15.44 14.08 15.14
CA PHE A 29 -15.79 13.82 16.54
C PHE A 29 -14.80 14.40 17.56
N VAL A 30 -13.54 14.66 17.17
CA VAL A 30 -12.45 14.96 18.12
C VAL A 30 -11.94 16.41 18.00
N ASP A 31 -12.52 17.23 17.10
CA ASP A 31 -12.13 18.64 16.86
C ASP A 31 -10.62 18.81 16.62
N VAL A 32 -10.06 17.93 15.78
CA VAL A 32 -8.66 17.95 15.38
C VAL A 32 -8.56 18.49 13.95
N SER A 33 -7.51 19.24 13.61
CA SER A 33 -7.33 19.66 12.22
C SER A 33 -7.01 18.46 11.30
N LYS A 34 -7.49 18.49 10.05
CA LYS A 34 -7.15 17.48 9.03
C LYS A 34 -5.63 17.31 8.88
N THR A 35 -4.89 18.42 8.85
CA THR A 35 -3.43 18.44 8.75
C THR A 35 -2.74 17.69 9.91
N SER A 36 -3.25 17.83 11.14
CA SER A 36 -2.72 17.08 12.29
C SER A 36 -2.90 15.57 12.11
N VAL A 37 -4.05 15.14 11.61
CA VAL A 37 -4.33 13.72 11.35
C VAL A 37 -3.48 13.18 10.21
N CYS A 38 -3.33 13.91 9.10
CA CYS A 38 -2.41 13.55 8.02
C CYS A 38 -0.98 13.33 8.53
N ASN A 39 -0.49 14.24 9.39
CA ASN A 39 0.84 14.11 9.98
C ASN A 39 0.97 12.89 10.88
N ILE A 40 -0.02 12.62 11.74
CA ILE A 40 -0.04 11.43 12.60
C ILE A 40 -0.02 10.14 11.75
N VAL A 41 -0.89 10.06 10.73
CA VAL A 41 -0.97 8.89 9.83
C VAL A 41 0.35 8.71 9.09
N ARG A 42 0.95 9.79 8.59
CA ARG A 42 2.25 9.75 7.92
C ARG A 42 3.34 9.23 8.86
N THR A 43 3.49 9.83 10.04
CA THR A 43 4.50 9.39 11.02
C THR A 43 4.29 7.94 11.46
N PHE A 44 3.04 7.53 11.66
CA PHE A 44 2.71 6.15 12.03
C PHE A 44 3.02 5.15 10.91
N THR A 45 2.64 5.47 9.67
CA THR A 45 2.90 4.61 8.51
C THR A 45 4.39 4.53 8.18
N GLU A 46 5.14 5.63 8.28
CA GLU A 46 6.61 5.66 8.19
C GLU A 46 7.26 4.78 9.26
N ALA A 47 6.80 4.88 10.51
CA ALA A 47 7.31 4.05 11.60
C ALA A 47 7.05 2.55 11.35
N ILE A 48 5.86 2.17 10.90
CA ILE A 48 5.56 0.77 10.51
C ILE A 48 6.42 0.33 9.33
N ALA A 49 6.54 1.16 8.30
CA ALA A 49 7.33 0.85 7.11
C ALA A 49 8.81 0.64 7.47
N SER A 50 9.33 1.37 8.46
CA SER A 50 10.70 1.19 8.96
C SER A 50 10.95 -0.20 9.57
N LEU A 51 9.91 -0.88 10.06
CA LEU A 51 10.00 -2.24 10.60
C LEU A 51 10.01 -3.32 9.51
N ARG A 52 9.79 -2.96 8.24
CA ARG A 52 9.77 -3.91 7.11
C ARG A 52 10.96 -4.88 7.12
N PRO A 53 12.23 -4.45 7.27
CA PRO A 53 13.38 -5.37 7.22
C PRO A 53 13.39 -6.43 8.33
N LEU A 54 12.68 -6.19 9.44
CA LEU A 54 12.60 -7.11 10.57
C LEU A 54 11.56 -8.21 10.35
N TYR A 55 10.39 -7.84 9.81
CA TYR A 55 9.20 -8.70 9.73
C TYR A 55 8.89 -9.22 8.31
N ILE A 56 9.16 -8.43 7.27
CA ILE A 56 8.91 -8.81 5.88
C ILE A 56 10.22 -9.31 5.30
N LYS A 57 10.46 -10.61 5.42
CA LYS A 57 11.65 -11.27 4.88
C LYS A 57 11.34 -12.68 4.42
N MET A 58 11.92 -13.05 3.29
CA MET A 58 11.87 -14.42 2.79
C MET A 58 12.75 -15.32 3.65
N SER A 59 12.27 -16.51 4.00
CA SER A 59 13.09 -17.49 4.70
C SER A 59 14.06 -18.16 3.74
N GLU A 60 15.36 -17.99 3.96
CA GLU A 60 16.43 -18.62 3.15
C GLU A 60 16.77 -20.06 3.59
N ASN A 61 16.27 -20.48 4.76
CA ASN A 61 16.57 -21.78 5.32
C ASN A 61 15.84 -22.92 4.59
N HIS A 62 16.59 -23.96 4.19
CA HIS A 62 16.06 -25.10 3.44
C HIS A 62 15.02 -25.92 4.22
N CYS A 63 15.16 -26.04 5.54
CA CYS A 63 14.17 -26.70 6.40
C CYS A 63 12.81 -25.98 6.36
N ASN A 64 12.83 -24.66 6.46
CA ASN A 64 11.64 -23.82 6.43
C ASN A 64 10.91 -23.91 5.08
N ILE A 65 11.65 -24.03 3.97
CA ILE A 65 11.06 -24.19 2.63
C ILE A 65 10.24 -25.49 2.52
N GLN A 66 10.74 -26.60 3.08
CA GLN A 66 10.01 -27.88 3.05
C GLN A 66 8.74 -27.81 3.90
N GLU A 67 8.81 -27.15 5.05
CA GLU A 67 7.65 -26.92 5.91
C GLU A 67 6.58 -26.07 5.19
N THR A 68 6.98 -24.97 4.56
CA THR A 68 6.08 -24.11 3.77
C THR A 68 5.43 -24.87 2.62
N ARG A 69 6.18 -25.73 1.93
CA ARG A 69 5.63 -26.62 0.89
C ARG A 69 4.55 -27.56 1.42
N LEU A 70 4.78 -28.14 2.59
CA LEU A 70 3.81 -29.01 3.22
C LEU A 70 2.56 -28.23 3.64
N LYS A 71 2.72 -27.00 4.17
CA LYS A 71 1.60 -26.13 4.54
C LYS A 71 0.73 -25.77 3.33
N PHE A 72 1.33 -25.32 2.22
CA PHE A 72 0.58 -25.05 0.99
C PHE A 72 -0.13 -26.29 0.44
N TYR A 73 0.54 -27.45 0.48
CA TYR A 73 -0.07 -28.71 0.09
C TYR A 73 -1.26 -29.08 1.00
N ASN A 74 -1.18 -28.81 2.30
CA ASN A 74 -2.27 -29.10 3.22
C ASN A 74 -3.48 -28.17 3.02
N ILE A 75 -3.26 -26.92 2.57
CA ILE A 75 -4.34 -25.96 2.32
C ILE A 75 -5.11 -26.29 1.05
N ALA A 76 -4.42 -26.45 -0.09
CA ALA A 76 -5.05 -26.53 -1.41
C ALA A 76 -4.61 -27.74 -2.25
N ARG A 77 -3.86 -28.69 -1.67
CA ARG A 77 -3.26 -29.85 -2.37
C ARG A 77 -2.35 -29.48 -3.54
N PHE A 78 -1.86 -28.24 -3.56
CA PHE A 78 -0.93 -27.79 -4.59
C PHE A 78 0.51 -28.15 -4.20
N PRO A 79 1.17 -29.07 -4.90
CA PRO A 79 2.49 -29.54 -4.51
C PRO A 79 3.57 -28.51 -4.84
N ARG A 80 4.64 -28.51 -4.05
CA ARG A 80 5.90 -27.78 -4.30
C ARG A 80 5.81 -26.24 -4.29
N ILE A 81 4.67 -25.65 -3.90
CA ILE A 81 4.55 -24.20 -3.70
C ILE A 81 5.38 -23.75 -2.49
N ILE A 82 6.11 -22.66 -2.65
CA ILE A 82 6.90 -22.05 -1.59
C ILE A 82 6.33 -20.68 -1.22
N VAL A 83 5.75 -19.97 -2.19
CA VAL A 83 5.12 -18.66 -2.01
C VAL A 83 3.94 -18.51 -2.96
N ALA A 84 3.00 -17.66 -2.61
CA ALA A 84 2.01 -17.11 -3.51
C ALA A 84 2.44 -15.69 -3.93
N ILE A 85 2.21 -15.29 -5.17
CA ILE A 85 2.49 -13.94 -5.64
C ILE A 85 1.20 -13.37 -6.18
N ASP A 86 0.83 -12.19 -5.71
CA ASP A 86 -0.33 -11.45 -6.20
C ASP A 86 0.07 -10.04 -6.62
N TYR A 87 -0.64 -9.52 -7.64
CA TYR A 87 -0.52 -8.15 -8.12
C TYR A 87 -1.84 -7.43 -7.90
N THR A 88 -1.75 -6.28 -7.23
CA THR A 88 -2.90 -5.44 -6.93
C THR A 88 -2.61 -4.00 -7.37
N HIS A 89 -3.59 -3.39 -8.03
CA HIS A 89 -3.56 -1.95 -8.31
C HIS A 89 -4.18 -1.18 -7.14
N VAL A 90 -3.36 -0.44 -6.40
CA VAL A 90 -3.84 0.49 -5.38
C VAL A 90 -4.27 1.77 -6.07
N LYS A 91 -5.55 2.09 -5.99
CA LYS A 91 -6.13 3.27 -6.65
C LYS A 91 -5.50 4.54 -6.08
N LEU A 92 -5.21 5.49 -6.96
CA LEU A 92 -4.71 6.81 -6.61
C LEU A 92 -5.66 7.90 -7.10
N GLN A 93 -5.60 9.05 -6.43
CA GLN A 93 -5.99 10.31 -7.04
C GLN A 93 -4.99 10.65 -8.15
N SER A 94 -5.43 11.43 -9.14
CA SER A 94 -4.50 11.89 -10.18
C SER A 94 -3.36 12.66 -9.51
N PRO A 95 -2.09 12.26 -9.69
CA PRO A 95 -0.97 12.98 -9.10
C PRO A 95 -0.70 14.32 -9.81
N GLY A 96 -1.47 14.65 -10.86
CA GLY A 96 -1.28 15.86 -11.65
C GLY A 96 0.05 15.90 -12.42
N GLY A 97 0.23 16.98 -13.17
CA GLY A 97 1.48 17.25 -13.90
C GLY A 97 1.83 16.25 -15.02
N ASN A 98 3.05 16.38 -15.54
CA ASN A 98 3.50 15.68 -16.76
C ASN A 98 3.73 14.17 -16.57
N ILE A 99 3.71 13.67 -15.34
CA ILE A 99 3.96 12.26 -15.01
C ILE A 99 2.69 11.48 -14.69
N ALA A 100 1.53 12.14 -14.61
CA ALA A 100 0.27 11.48 -14.20
C ALA A 100 -0.09 10.27 -15.08
N GLU A 101 0.20 10.36 -16.38
CA GLU A 101 -0.15 9.30 -17.32
C GLU A 101 0.65 8.01 -17.08
N VAL A 102 1.81 8.07 -16.42
CA VAL A 102 2.60 6.89 -16.00
C VAL A 102 1.81 6.03 -15.01
N TYR A 103 0.98 6.67 -14.17
CA TYR A 103 0.16 5.98 -13.18
C TYR A 103 -1.21 5.56 -13.71
N ARG A 104 -1.56 5.88 -14.96
CA ARG A 104 -2.83 5.46 -15.56
C ARG A 104 -2.75 3.99 -15.95
N ASN A 105 -3.67 3.20 -15.42
CA ASN A 105 -3.78 1.79 -15.80
C ASN A 105 -4.67 1.58 -17.04
N ARG A 106 -4.69 0.35 -17.55
CA ARG A 106 -5.53 -0.05 -18.69
C ARG A 106 -7.03 0.17 -18.48
N LYS A 107 -7.50 0.20 -17.23
CA LYS A 107 -8.91 0.44 -16.87
C LYS A 107 -9.26 1.94 -16.82
N GLY A 108 -8.31 2.82 -17.14
CA GLY A 108 -8.53 4.26 -17.28
C GLY A 108 -8.42 5.07 -16.00
N TYR A 109 -8.09 4.45 -14.86
CA TYR A 109 -7.90 5.15 -13.58
C TYR A 109 -6.43 5.15 -13.14
N PHE A 110 -6.07 6.06 -12.24
CA PHE A 110 -4.72 6.16 -11.69
C PHE A 110 -4.51 5.13 -10.57
N SER A 111 -3.37 4.46 -10.56
CA SER A 111 -3.05 3.45 -9.55
C SER A 111 -1.56 3.15 -9.46
N LEU A 112 -1.09 2.77 -8.28
CA LEU A 112 0.20 2.11 -8.08
C LEU A 112 0.08 0.61 -8.30
N ASN A 113 1.04 0.03 -8.99
CA ASN A 113 1.14 -1.41 -9.09
C ASN A 113 1.89 -1.95 -7.87
N VAL A 114 1.20 -2.76 -7.06
CA VAL A 114 1.76 -3.37 -5.86
C VAL A 114 1.82 -4.87 -6.07
N GLN A 115 3.01 -5.43 -5.93
CA GLN A 115 3.25 -6.87 -5.91
C GLN A 115 3.52 -7.31 -4.48
N VAL A 116 2.80 -8.35 -4.03
CA VAL A 116 2.96 -8.94 -2.70
C VAL A 116 3.34 -10.41 -2.85
N VAL A 117 4.34 -10.85 -2.08
CA VAL A 117 4.70 -12.26 -1.94
C VAL A 117 4.14 -12.75 -0.61
N GLY A 118 3.18 -13.68 -0.67
CA GLY A 118 2.51 -14.26 0.48
C GLY A 118 3.06 -15.64 0.84
N GLY A 119 3.19 -15.89 2.14
CA GLY A 119 3.52 -17.20 2.70
C GLY A 119 2.28 -18.04 2.99
N SER A 120 2.51 -19.28 3.44
CA SER A 120 1.43 -20.25 3.66
C SER A 120 0.56 -19.94 4.90
N SER A 121 1.04 -19.11 5.81
CA SER A 121 0.36 -18.76 7.07
C SER A 121 -0.21 -17.33 7.02
N LEU A 122 -0.45 -16.82 5.81
CA LEU A 122 -0.95 -15.47 5.53
C LEU A 122 0.03 -14.34 5.90
N GLU A 123 1.32 -14.66 6.01
CA GLU A 123 2.40 -13.69 6.16
C GLU A 123 2.79 -13.00 4.84
N ILE A 124 3.21 -11.74 4.92
CA ILE A 124 3.86 -11.03 3.81
C ILE A 124 5.36 -11.27 3.88
N LEU A 125 5.92 -11.85 2.82
CA LEU A 125 7.33 -12.21 2.70
C LEU A 125 8.14 -11.19 1.90
N ASP A 126 7.48 -10.51 0.96
CA ASP A 126 8.01 -9.35 0.25
C ASP A 126 6.86 -8.46 -0.28
N ILE A 127 7.16 -7.18 -0.47
CA ILE A 127 6.25 -6.20 -1.04
C ILE A 127 7.02 -5.18 -1.88
N VAL A 128 6.54 -4.92 -3.09
CA VAL A 128 7.14 -3.97 -4.03
C VAL A 128 6.03 -3.13 -4.65
N ALA A 129 6.16 -1.81 -4.57
CA ALA A 129 5.24 -0.85 -5.21
C ALA A 129 6.00 -0.06 -6.29
N ARG A 130 5.39 0.13 -7.46
CA ARG A 130 5.92 0.89 -8.61
C ARG A 130 4.82 1.64 -9.34
#